data_AF-A0A2E1N107-F1
#
_entry.id   AF-A0A2E1N107-F1
#
_cell.length_a   1.000
_cell.length_b   1.000
_cell.length_c   1.000
_cell.angle_alpha   90.00
_cell.angle_beta   90.00
_cell.angle_gamma   90.00
#
_symmetry.space_group_name_H-M   'P 1'
#
loop_
_entity.id
_entity.type
_entity.pdbx_description
1 polymer ?
#
loop_
_entity_poly.entity_id
_entity_poly.type
_entity_poly.pdbx_seq_one_letter_code
_entity_poly.pdbx_strand_id
1 'polypeptide(L)'
;TNYTNSNNPQEIFARVEHNDTIGSNSGCYSVSSFNIEVIGAIPAPVSPIEYVICNPSNIGTSEIFDLSSQNEIILENQNIENFEVTYHISEDDALDGNNALNELYENVSNPQTIYVRVENTDAYECYAITNFELVICQIPQGISPNSDGFNDSFELRGYNVKSLKIYNRYGKLVYSTVNYNDSWQGESNEGGKLPVGTYFFHMVYDDDMEKTGWVYINY
;
A
#
# COMPACT_ATOMS: atom_id res chain seq x y z
N THR A 1 -1.56 -8.54 -42.54
CA THR A 1 -1.05 -7.19 -42.23
C THR A 1 -1.64 -6.77 -40.90
N ASN A 2 -0.89 -6.04 -40.08
CA ASN A 2 -1.43 -5.50 -38.83
C ASN A 2 -2.46 -4.43 -39.16
N TYR A 3 -3.57 -4.39 -38.42
CA TYR A 3 -4.61 -3.39 -38.54
C TYR A 3 -4.59 -2.49 -37.30
N THR A 4 -4.79 -1.18 -37.47
CA THR A 4 -4.85 -0.23 -36.37
C THR A 4 -6.19 0.49 -36.43
N ASN A 5 -6.95 0.44 -35.34
CA ASN A 5 -8.22 1.13 -35.23
C ASN A 5 -8.03 2.65 -35.34
N SER A 6 -8.85 3.31 -36.14
CA SER A 6 -8.90 4.78 -36.23
C SER A 6 -9.93 5.40 -35.29
N ASN A 7 -10.90 4.61 -34.83
CA ASN A 7 -11.91 4.95 -33.81
C ASN A 7 -12.25 3.67 -33.02
N ASN A 8 -12.92 3.79 -31.87
CA ASN A 8 -13.28 2.66 -31.04
C ASN A 8 -14.71 2.81 -30.48
N PRO A 9 -15.67 1.89 -30.77
CA PRO A 9 -15.57 0.75 -31.70
C PRO A 9 -15.44 1.18 -33.17
N GLN A 10 -14.83 0.34 -34.01
CA GLN A 10 -14.72 0.55 -35.46
C GLN A 10 -15.37 -0.58 -36.27
N GLU A 11 -16.30 -0.22 -37.15
CA GLU A 11 -16.88 -1.14 -38.11
C GLU A 11 -15.91 -1.42 -39.28
N ILE A 12 -15.70 -2.71 -39.55
CA ILE A 12 -14.87 -3.22 -40.65
C ILE A 12 -15.76 -3.97 -41.63
N PHE A 13 -15.53 -3.75 -42.92
CA PHE A 13 -16.25 -4.43 -44.01
C PHE A 13 -15.36 -5.49 -44.64
N ALA A 14 -15.84 -6.73 -44.69
CA ALA A 14 -15.23 -7.84 -45.42
C ALA A 14 -16.00 -8.09 -46.72
N ARG A 15 -15.27 -8.11 -47.85
CA ARG A 15 -15.82 -8.48 -49.17
C ARG A 15 -15.24 -9.82 -49.61
N VAL A 16 -16.10 -10.80 -49.86
CA VAL A 16 -15.71 -12.09 -50.44
C VAL A 16 -16.19 -12.11 -51.89
N GLU A 17 -15.27 -12.33 -52.83
CA GLU A 17 -15.56 -12.35 -54.26
C GLU A 17 -15.25 -13.73 -54.85
N HIS A 18 -16.15 -14.23 -55.68
CA HIS A 18 -15.94 -15.47 -56.40
C HIS A 18 -14.95 -15.24 -57.55
N ASN A 19 -13.80 -15.92 -57.50
CA ASN A 19 -12.67 -15.67 -58.41
C ASN A 19 -12.82 -16.47 -59.72
N ASP A 20 -13.90 -16.23 -60.46
CA ASP A 20 -14.13 -16.85 -61.77
C ASP A 20 -13.86 -15.85 -62.89
N THR A 21 -12.91 -16.19 -63.77
CA THR A 21 -12.45 -15.37 -64.88
C THR A 21 -13.07 -15.76 -66.23
N ILE A 22 -13.90 -16.81 -66.28
CA ILE A 22 -14.47 -17.34 -67.53
C ILE A 22 -15.94 -17.74 -67.31
N GLY A 23 -16.84 -16.77 -67.09
CA GLY A 23 -18.28 -17.05 -67.01
C GLY A 23 -19.14 -15.89 -66.52
N SER A 24 -20.46 -16.01 -66.71
CA SER A 24 -21.52 -15.04 -66.37
C SER A 24 -21.61 -14.62 -64.89
N ASN A 25 -20.81 -15.24 -64.01
CA ASN A 25 -20.74 -14.96 -62.57
C ASN A 25 -19.46 -14.19 -62.16
N SER A 26 -18.65 -13.75 -63.13
CA SER A 26 -17.55 -12.80 -62.92
C SER A 26 -18.08 -11.53 -62.24
N GLY A 27 -17.63 -11.27 -61.00
CA GLY A 27 -18.02 -10.09 -60.22
C GLY A 27 -19.10 -10.35 -59.15
N CYS A 28 -19.48 -11.60 -58.92
CA CYS A 28 -20.32 -11.95 -57.76
C CYS A 28 -19.51 -11.78 -56.46
N TYR A 29 -19.96 -10.89 -55.59
CA TYR A 29 -19.38 -10.69 -54.27
C TYR A 29 -20.45 -10.59 -53.19
N SER A 30 -20.06 -10.94 -51.96
CA SER A 30 -20.83 -10.68 -50.76
C SER A 30 -20.04 -9.75 -49.85
N VAL A 31 -20.75 -8.86 -49.15
CA VAL A 31 -20.16 -7.96 -48.14
C VAL A 31 -20.80 -8.27 -46.80
N SER A 32 -19.97 -8.36 -45.77
CA SER A 32 -20.38 -8.46 -44.38
C SER A 32 -19.60 -7.43 -43.58
N SER A 33 -20.14 -6.99 -42.44
CA SER A 33 -19.43 -6.13 -41.50
C SER A 33 -19.37 -6.73 -40.10
N PHE A 34 -18.39 -6.30 -39.34
CA PHE A 34 -18.24 -6.59 -37.91
C PHE A 34 -17.54 -5.41 -37.24
N ASN A 35 -17.78 -5.22 -35.94
CA ASN A 35 -17.06 -4.22 -35.16
C ASN A 35 -15.77 -4.82 -34.59
N ILE A 36 -14.67 -4.07 -34.67
CA ILE A 36 -13.50 -4.27 -33.82
C ILE A 36 -13.55 -3.20 -32.74
N GLU A 37 -13.65 -3.65 -31.49
CA GLU A 37 -13.61 -2.80 -30.31
C GLU A 37 -12.39 -3.19 -29.46
N VAL A 38 -11.64 -2.20 -29.01
CA VAL A 38 -10.60 -2.34 -27.99
C VAL A 38 -11.24 -1.92 -26.67
N ILE A 39 -11.72 -2.88 -25.90
CA ILE A 39 -12.25 -2.62 -24.56
C ILE A 39 -11.07 -2.67 -23.58
N GLY A 40 -11.04 -1.77 -22.59
CA GLY A 40 -10.09 -1.85 -21.48
C GLY A 40 -8.68 -1.36 -21.80
N ALA A 41 -8.47 -0.04 -21.77
CA ALA A 41 -7.18 0.45 -21.29
C ALA A 41 -7.33 0.59 -19.77
N ILE A 42 -6.51 -0.13 -19.00
CA ILE A 42 -6.39 0.15 -17.56
C ILE A 42 -5.32 1.23 -17.41
N PRO A 43 -5.66 2.45 -16.97
CA PRO A 43 -4.66 3.40 -16.52
C PRO A 43 -3.82 2.72 -15.42
N ALA A 44 -2.50 2.90 -15.47
CA ALA A 44 -1.60 2.27 -14.51
C ALA A 44 -2.11 2.49 -13.08
N PRO A 45 -2.49 1.44 -12.34
CA PRO A 45 -3.04 1.58 -11.01
C PRO A 45 -2.02 2.27 -10.12
N VAL A 46 -2.49 3.17 -9.27
CA VAL A 46 -1.61 3.88 -8.37
C VAL A 46 -1.18 2.92 -7.26
N SER A 47 0.13 2.85 -7.03
CA SER A 47 0.70 2.14 -5.88
C SER A 47 0.48 3.02 -4.64
N PRO A 48 -0.32 2.57 -3.65
CA PRO A 48 -0.35 3.23 -2.35
C PRO A 48 1.06 3.26 -1.76
N ILE A 49 1.44 4.39 -1.14
CA ILE A 49 2.79 4.55 -0.57
C ILE A 49 3.03 3.50 0.52
N GLU A 50 2.06 3.31 1.43
CA GLU A 50 2.02 2.28 2.47
C GLU A 50 0.64 2.28 3.16
N TYR A 51 0.18 1.13 3.66
CA TYR A 51 -0.97 1.04 4.58
C TYR A 51 -0.43 0.80 5.99
N VAL A 52 -0.43 1.87 6.79
CA VAL A 52 0.13 1.88 8.14
C VAL A 52 -0.96 1.77 9.21
N ILE A 53 -0.82 0.83 10.14
CA ILE A 53 -1.62 0.77 11.38
C ILE A 53 -0.71 0.95 12.60
N CYS A 54 -0.99 2.00 13.40
CA CYS A 54 -0.35 2.20 14.70
C CYS A 54 -1.35 1.87 15.83
N ASN A 55 -1.43 0.60 16.22
CA ASN A 55 -2.30 0.18 17.33
C ASN A 55 -1.54 0.21 18.67
N PRO A 56 -1.83 1.15 19.59
CA PRO A 56 -1.13 1.26 20.87
C PRO A 56 -1.37 0.05 21.81
N SER A 57 -2.48 -0.67 21.60
CA SER A 57 -2.84 -1.87 22.36
C SER A 57 -2.10 -3.11 21.85
N ASN A 58 -1.68 -3.11 20.59
CA ASN A 58 -0.94 -4.22 19.99
C ASN A 58 0.55 -4.12 20.36
N ILE A 59 1.15 -5.26 20.74
CA ILE A 59 2.58 -5.40 21.07
C ILE A 59 3.26 -6.38 20.09
N GLY A 60 2.47 -7.00 19.22
CA GLY A 60 2.93 -7.96 18.23
C GLY A 60 3.41 -7.31 16.94
N THR A 61 3.54 -8.16 15.93
CA THR A 61 3.90 -7.81 14.55
C THR A 61 2.79 -8.20 13.57
N SER A 62 1.61 -8.56 14.07
CA SER A 62 0.43 -8.86 13.26
C SER A 62 -0.76 -7.99 13.66
N GLU A 63 -1.57 -7.61 12.68
CA GLU A 63 -2.78 -6.79 12.79
C GLU A 63 -3.71 -7.14 11.62
N ILE A 64 -5.01 -6.88 11.78
CA ILE A 64 -5.98 -7.08 10.70
C ILE A 64 -6.06 -5.82 9.85
N PHE A 65 -5.79 -5.95 8.57
CA PHE A 65 -5.92 -4.91 7.55
C PHE A 65 -7.20 -5.13 6.75
N ASP A 66 -8.00 -4.08 6.58
CA ASP A 66 -9.09 -4.06 5.61
C ASP A 66 -8.55 -3.61 4.25
N LEU A 67 -8.17 -4.56 3.40
CA LEU A 67 -7.59 -4.32 2.09
C LEU A 67 -8.57 -3.58 1.17
N SER A 68 -9.89 -3.80 1.32
CA SER A 68 -10.91 -3.15 0.49
C SER A 68 -10.89 -1.62 0.63
N SER A 69 -10.43 -1.11 1.77
CA SER A 69 -10.25 0.33 2.00
C SER A 69 -9.25 0.99 1.05
N GLN A 70 -8.39 0.21 0.38
CA GLN A 70 -7.41 0.71 -0.58
C GLN A 70 -7.97 0.83 -2.00
N ASN A 71 -9.15 0.26 -2.28
CA ASN A 71 -9.72 0.22 -3.63
C ASN A 71 -9.86 1.62 -4.25
N GLU A 72 -10.38 2.59 -3.50
CA GLU A 72 -10.56 3.97 -4.00
C GLU A 72 -9.21 4.65 -4.30
N ILE A 73 -8.16 4.36 -3.53
CA ILE A 73 -6.82 4.92 -3.75
C ILE A 73 -6.19 4.31 -5.01
N ILE A 74 -6.30 2.99 -5.16
CA ILE A 74 -5.74 2.22 -6.27
C ILE A 74 -6.40 2.62 -7.61
N LEU A 75 -7.72 2.81 -7.57
CA LEU A 75 -8.53 3.17 -8.74
C LEU A 75 -8.55 4.68 -9.03
N GLU A 76 -8.20 5.51 -8.05
CA GLU A 76 -8.31 6.98 -8.10
C GLU A 76 -9.67 7.46 -8.65
N ASN A 77 -9.69 7.99 -9.88
CA ASN A 77 -10.87 8.56 -10.54
C ASN A 77 -11.57 7.56 -11.48
N GLN A 78 -11.20 6.28 -11.44
CA GLN A 78 -11.82 5.24 -12.24
C GLN A 78 -13.16 4.80 -11.64
N ASN A 79 -14.11 4.38 -12.49
CA ASN A 79 -15.41 3.90 -12.02
C ASN A 79 -15.26 2.49 -11.43
N ILE A 80 -15.40 2.35 -10.11
CA ILE A 80 -15.22 1.09 -9.39
C ILE A 80 -16.11 -0.06 -9.90
N GLU A 81 -17.27 0.24 -10.49
CA GLU A 81 -18.18 -0.77 -11.04
C GLU A 81 -17.61 -1.49 -12.29
N ASN A 82 -16.62 -0.88 -12.96
CA ASN A 82 -16.01 -1.41 -14.18
C ASN A 82 -14.74 -2.21 -13.88
N PHE A 83 -14.31 -2.28 -12.63
CA PHE A 83 -13.05 -2.89 -12.25
C PHE A 83 -13.22 -3.83 -11.04
N GLU A 84 -12.57 -4.98 -11.12
CA GLU A 84 -12.40 -5.90 -10.02
C GLU A 84 -11.00 -5.72 -9.43
N VAL A 85 -10.92 -5.50 -8.12
CA VAL A 85 -9.64 -5.36 -7.39
C VAL A 85 -9.45 -6.59 -6.50
N THR A 86 -8.35 -7.32 -6.72
CA THR A 86 -7.98 -8.48 -5.90
C THR A 86 -6.56 -8.32 -5.35
N TYR A 87 -6.31 -8.91 -4.18
CA TYR A 87 -5.07 -8.78 -3.42
C TYR A 87 -4.37 -10.12 -3.27
N HIS A 88 -3.04 -10.14 -3.29
CA HIS A 88 -2.22 -11.34 -3.43
C HIS A 88 -0.92 -11.25 -2.63
N ILE A 89 -0.37 -12.39 -2.20
CA ILE A 89 0.91 -12.47 -1.47
C ILE A 89 2.10 -12.40 -2.42
N SER A 90 1.95 -12.89 -3.65
CA SER A 90 3.01 -12.95 -4.64
C SER A 90 2.61 -12.25 -5.94
N GLU A 91 3.61 -11.78 -6.68
CA GLU A 91 3.41 -11.20 -8.00
C GLU A 91 2.85 -12.24 -8.99
N ASP A 92 3.34 -13.49 -8.92
CA ASP A 92 2.88 -14.59 -9.77
C ASP A 92 1.38 -14.88 -9.55
N ASP A 93 0.92 -14.93 -8.29
CA ASP A 93 -0.50 -15.11 -7.97
C ASP A 93 -1.35 -13.97 -8.53
N ALA A 94 -0.86 -12.73 -8.47
CA ALA A 94 -1.55 -11.57 -9.02
C ALA A 94 -1.62 -11.60 -10.56
N LEU A 95 -0.53 -11.97 -11.23
CA LEU A 95 -0.46 -12.13 -12.69
C LEU A 95 -1.39 -13.23 -13.17
N ASP A 96 -1.44 -14.36 -12.47
CA ASP A 96 -2.29 -15.50 -12.83
C ASP A 96 -3.74 -15.35 -12.32
N GLY A 97 -4.00 -14.43 -11.39
CA GLY A 97 -5.32 -14.25 -10.75
C GLY A 97 -5.68 -15.37 -9.78
N ASN A 98 -4.68 -16.04 -9.20
CA ASN A 98 -4.86 -17.18 -8.29
C ASN A 98 -4.78 -16.73 -6.83
N ASN A 99 -5.35 -17.53 -5.91
CA ASN A 99 -5.13 -17.38 -4.47
C ASN A 99 -5.42 -15.96 -3.89
N ALA A 100 -6.45 -15.29 -4.40
CA ALA A 100 -6.86 -13.98 -3.90
C ALA A 100 -7.10 -14.01 -2.37
N LEU A 101 -6.62 -12.97 -1.70
CA LEU A 101 -6.75 -12.76 -0.26
C LEU A 101 -8.16 -12.32 0.12
N ASN A 102 -8.54 -12.60 1.37
CA ASN A 102 -9.73 -12.01 1.97
C ASN A 102 -9.56 -10.50 2.14
N GLU A 103 -10.66 -9.76 2.06
CA GLU A 103 -10.67 -8.30 2.31
C GLU A 103 -10.12 -7.96 3.70
N LEU A 104 -10.51 -8.73 4.72
CA LEU A 104 -9.90 -8.66 6.06
C LEU A 104 -8.74 -9.64 6.14
N TYR A 105 -7.53 -9.11 6.11
CA TYR A 105 -6.29 -9.87 6.03
C TYR A 105 -5.40 -9.62 7.25
N GLU A 106 -4.96 -10.69 7.93
CA GLU A 106 -3.93 -10.60 8.97
C GLU A 106 -2.55 -10.80 8.35
N ASN A 107 -1.64 -9.85 8.56
CA ASN A 107 -0.28 -9.93 8.04
C ASN A 107 0.57 -10.98 8.77
N VAL A 108 1.53 -11.55 8.07
CA VAL A 108 2.46 -12.59 8.55
C VAL A 108 3.90 -12.10 8.72
N SER A 109 4.22 -10.93 8.17
CA SER A 109 5.47 -10.21 8.41
C SER A 109 5.21 -8.71 8.57
N ASN A 110 6.18 -7.99 9.13
CA ASN A 110 6.11 -6.55 9.23
C ASN A 110 7.48 -5.94 8.87
N PRO A 111 7.60 -5.17 7.76
CA PRO A 111 6.54 -4.90 6.77
C PRO A 111 6.16 -6.14 5.95
N GLN A 112 5.04 -6.06 5.23
CA GLN A 112 4.62 -7.09 4.27
C GLN A 112 4.14 -6.47 2.96
N THR A 113 4.77 -6.84 1.85
CA THR A 113 4.32 -6.46 0.51
C THR A 113 3.05 -7.22 0.13
N ILE A 114 2.07 -6.51 -0.44
CA ILE A 114 0.85 -7.04 -1.04
C ILE A 114 0.79 -6.62 -2.50
N TYR A 115 0.51 -7.57 -3.38
CA TYR A 115 0.33 -7.35 -4.80
C TYR A 115 -1.16 -7.20 -5.11
N VAL A 116 -1.48 -6.27 -5.99
CA VAL A 116 -2.86 -5.94 -6.36
C VAL A 116 -3.03 -6.20 -7.84
N ARG A 117 -4.08 -6.93 -8.20
CA ARG A 117 -4.56 -7.07 -9.57
C ARG A 117 -5.83 -6.25 -9.73
N VAL A 118 -5.79 -5.29 -10.65
CA VAL A 118 -6.96 -4.54 -11.11
C VAL A 118 -7.35 -5.08 -12.47
N GLU A 119 -8.52 -5.68 -12.59
CA GLU A 119 -9.03 -6.29 -13.82
C GLU A 119 -10.26 -5.54 -14.32
N ASN A 120 -10.31 -5.25 -15.62
CA ASN A 120 -11.45 -4.59 -16.24
C ASN A 120 -12.53 -5.63 -16.55
N THR A 121 -13.70 -5.52 -15.92
CA THR A 121 -14.78 -6.52 -16.01
C THR A 121 -15.46 -6.54 -17.38
N ASP A 122 -15.31 -5.48 -18.17
CA ASP A 122 -15.84 -5.36 -19.52
C ASP A 122 -14.85 -5.86 -20.60
N ALA A 123 -13.59 -6.15 -20.24
CA ALA A 123 -12.53 -6.52 -21.18
C ALA A 123 -11.81 -7.82 -20.79
N TYR A 124 -11.86 -8.81 -21.67
CA TYR A 124 -11.22 -10.11 -21.45
C TYR A 124 -9.69 -9.98 -21.30
N GLU A 125 -9.15 -10.54 -20.21
CA GLU A 125 -7.71 -10.55 -19.89
C GLU A 125 -7.05 -9.16 -19.86
N CYS A 126 -7.84 -8.12 -19.60
CA CYS A 126 -7.31 -6.78 -19.39
C CYS A 126 -7.13 -6.55 -17.89
N TYR A 127 -5.89 -6.64 -17.42
CA TYR A 127 -5.53 -6.35 -16.04
C TYR A 127 -4.25 -5.50 -15.94
N ALA A 128 -4.05 -4.88 -14.78
CA ALA A 128 -2.81 -4.24 -14.40
C ALA A 128 -2.44 -4.62 -12.96
N ILE A 129 -1.14 -4.70 -12.69
CA ILE A 129 -0.60 -5.06 -11.38
C ILE A 129 0.04 -3.84 -10.73
N THR A 130 -0.18 -3.69 -9.43
CA THR A 130 0.59 -2.78 -8.56
C THR A 130 0.89 -3.49 -7.23
N ASN A 131 1.58 -2.82 -6.31
CA ASN A 131 1.84 -3.34 -4.98
C ASN A 131 1.94 -2.19 -3.96
N PHE A 132 1.85 -2.54 -2.68
CA PHE A 132 2.10 -1.65 -1.54
C PHE A 132 2.53 -2.47 -0.33
N GLU A 133 3.00 -1.80 0.73
CA GLU A 133 3.37 -2.46 1.99
C GLU A 133 2.29 -2.28 3.06
N LEU A 134 1.98 -3.36 3.76
CA LEU A 134 1.32 -3.35 5.07
C LEU A 134 2.39 -3.11 6.12
N VAL A 135 2.19 -2.08 6.94
CA VAL A 135 3.14 -1.66 7.97
C VAL A 135 2.42 -1.52 9.30
N ILE A 136 2.97 -2.16 10.32
CA ILE A 136 2.55 -1.98 11.71
C ILE A 136 3.62 -1.15 12.41
N CYS A 137 3.19 -0.06 13.03
CA CYS A 137 4.08 0.79 13.80
C CYS A 137 4.65 0.03 14.98
N GLN A 138 5.94 0.22 15.24
CA GLN A 138 6.60 -0.31 16.43
C GLN A 138 7.21 0.82 17.24
N ILE A 139 7.08 0.73 18.57
CA ILE A 139 7.76 1.63 19.48
C ILE A 139 9.25 1.27 19.48
N PRO A 140 10.17 2.18 19.13
CA PRO A 140 11.60 1.89 19.11
C PRO A 140 12.08 1.43 20.49
N GLN A 141 12.93 0.41 20.53
CA GLN A 141 13.55 -0.05 21.78
C GLN A 141 14.95 0.51 21.98
N GLY A 142 15.47 1.28 21.02
CA GLY A 142 16.75 1.93 21.14
C GLY A 142 16.85 3.19 20.28
N ILE A 143 17.65 4.13 20.75
CA ILE A 143 18.04 5.33 20.02
C ILE A 143 19.57 5.46 20.04
N SER A 144 20.13 6.03 18.99
CA SER A 144 21.55 6.34 18.82
C SER A 144 21.76 7.82 18.51
N PRO A 145 21.66 8.76 19.47
CA PRO A 145 21.72 10.20 19.22
C PRO A 145 23.16 10.69 18.94
N ASN A 146 23.71 10.24 17.81
CA ASN A 146 25.08 10.44 17.34
C ASN A 146 25.15 11.36 16.10
N SER A 147 23.99 11.81 15.61
CA SER A 147 23.83 12.69 14.45
C SER A 147 24.27 12.09 13.12
N ASP A 148 24.17 10.77 12.97
CA ASP A 148 24.35 10.09 11.69
C ASP A 148 23.08 10.06 10.82
N GLY A 149 21.95 10.54 11.37
CA GLY A 149 20.65 10.58 10.72
C GLY A 149 19.79 9.33 10.95
N PHE A 150 20.29 8.33 11.70
CA PHE A 150 19.60 7.07 11.96
C PHE A 150 19.31 6.89 13.46
N ASN A 151 18.03 6.69 13.80
CA ASN A 151 17.56 6.46 15.17
C ASN A 151 18.04 7.53 16.17
N ASP A 152 18.23 8.77 15.71
CA ASP A 152 18.75 9.87 16.54
C ASP A 152 17.77 10.30 17.63
N SER A 153 16.47 10.17 17.38
CA SER A 153 15.40 10.50 18.33
C SER A 153 14.46 9.32 18.56
N PHE A 154 13.74 9.39 19.67
CA PHE A 154 12.72 8.41 20.02
C PHE A 154 11.42 8.72 19.26
N GLU A 155 11.37 8.31 18.00
CA GLU A 155 10.24 8.59 17.11
C GLU A 155 9.03 7.70 17.45
N LEU A 156 7.87 8.33 17.70
CA LEU A 156 6.59 7.70 18.03
C LEU A 156 5.49 8.15 17.06
N ARG A 157 5.87 8.35 15.79
CA ARG A 157 4.95 8.79 14.73
C ARG A 157 3.76 7.85 14.59
N GLY A 158 2.60 8.45 14.36
CA GLY A 158 1.33 7.73 14.16
C GLY A 158 0.69 7.18 15.44
N TYR A 159 1.37 7.22 16.59
CA TYR A 159 0.76 6.88 17.88
C TYR A 159 -0.02 8.04 18.53
N ASN A 160 0.10 9.28 18.01
CA ASN A 160 -0.55 10.48 18.57
C ASN A 160 -0.27 10.66 20.08
N VAL A 161 1.02 10.73 20.43
CA VAL A 161 1.47 10.79 21.83
C VAL A 161 1.28 12.20 22.39
N LYS A 162 0.28 12.35 23.24
CA LYS A 162 -0.06 13.57 23.98
C LYS A 162 1.00 13.97 25.00
N SER A 163 1.63 13.01 25.69
CA SER A 163 2.71 13.30 26.64
C SER A 163 3.68 12.15 26.80
N LEU A 164 4.94 12.47 27.12
CA LEU A 164 6.00 11.50 27.33
C LEU A 164 6.76 11.85 28.61
N LYS A 165 6.99 10.83 29.45
CA LYS A 165 7.85 10.86 30.63
C LYS A 165 8.90 9.76 30.53
N ILE A 166 10.14 10.08 30.87
CA ILE A 166 11.26 9.14 30.89
C ILE A 166 11.85 9.07 32.30
N TYR A 167 12.11 7.85 32.75
CA TYR A 167 12.66 7.53 34.06
C TYR A 167 13.96 6.76 33.89
N ASN A 168 14.93 7.01 34.77
CA ASN A 168 16.13 6.18 34.84
C ASN A 168 15.86 4.84 35.55
N ARG A 169 16.87 3.98 35.61
CA ARG A 169 16.79 2.65 36.27
C ARG A 169 16.41 2.65 37.76
N TYR A 170 16.48 3.80 38.43
CA TYR A 170 16.11 3.96 39.83
C TYR A 170 14.70 4.55 40.00
N GLY A 171 13.96 4.75 38.92
CA GLY A 171 12.63 5.36 38.93
C GLY A 171 12.64 6.88 39.10
N LYS A 172 13.80 7.55 38.98
CA LYS A 172 13.85 9.02 38.97
C LYS A 172 13.40 9.51 37.59
N LEU A 173 12.43 10.42 37.56
CA LEU A 173 12.03 11.18 36.37
C LEU A 173 13.22 12.02 35.89
N VAL A 174 13.61 11.84 34.62
CA VAL A 174 14.73 12.56 34.00
C VAL A 174 14.31 13.42 32.82
N TYR A 175 13.20 13.06 32.17
CA TYR A 175 12.62 13.84 31.08
C TYR A 175 11.09 13.78 31.16
N SER A 176 10.42 14.88 30.81
CA SER A 176 8.97 15.00 30.70
C SER A 176 8.63 16.10 29.71
N THR A 177 7.61 15.85 28.89
CA THR A 177 7.04 16.83 27.98
C THR A 177 5.55 16.60 27.75
N VAL A 178 4.88 17.66 27.31
CA VAL A 178 3.50 17.66 26.83
C VAL A 178 3.52 18.03 25.35
N ASN A 179 2.59 17.49 24.56
CA ASN A 179 2.58 17.58 23.10
C ASN A 179 3.88 17.02 22.51
N TYR A 180 4.12 15.73 22.73
CA TYR A 180 5.34 15.11 22.22
C TYR A 180 5.38 15.17 20.70
N ASN A 181 6.55 15.56 20.15
CA ASN A 181 6.75 15.82 18.73
C ASN A 181 7.95 15.05 18.17
N ASP A 182 8.20 13.84 18.67
CA ASP A 182 9.24 12.92 18.19
C ASP A 182 10.69 13.46 18.29
N SER A 183 10.92 14.40 19.20
CA SER A 183 12.17 15.17 19.28
C SER A 183 13.15 14.70 20.36
N TRP A 184 12.80 13.74 21.21
CA TRP A 184 13.67 13.40 22.34
C TRP A 184 14.89 12.60 21.88
N GLN A 185 16.09 13.13 22.14
CA GLN A 185 17.40 12.62 21.72
C GLN A 185 18.25 12.18 22.92
N GLY A 186 17.60 11.73 23.99
CA GLY A 186 18.28 11.25 25.18
C GLY A 186 18.80 12.36 26.09
N GLU A 187 18.21 13.55 26.09
CA GLU A 187 18.51 14.65 27.00
C GLU A 187 17.63 14.64 28.26
N SER A 188 18.11 15.29 29.32
CA SER A 188 17.31 15.52 30.54
C SER A 188 16.59 16.87 30.51
N ASN A 189 15.53 17.05 31.31
CA ASN A 189 14.91 18.38 31.49
C ASN A 189 15.85 19.42 32.12
N GLU A 190 16.87 18.97 32.87
CA GLU A 190 17.90 19.84 33.46
C GLU A 190 18.98 20.24 32.43
N GLY A 191 18.86 19.73 31.20
CA GLY A 191 19.85 19.84 30.13
C GLY A 191 20.87 18.70 30.15
N GLY A 192 21.67 18.63 29.08
CA GLY A 192 22.72 17.62 28.92
C GLY A 192 22.23 16.24 28.49
N LYS A 193 23.17 15.46 27.94
CA LYS A 193 22.95 14.08 27.50
C LYS A 193 22.86 13.14 28.70
N LEU A 194 21.87 12.25 28.67
CA LEU A 194 21.73 11.17 29.64
C LEU A 194 22.81 10.10 29.39
N PRO A 195 23.33 9.43 30.42
CA PRO A 195 24.28 8.33 30.22
C PRO A 195 23.69 7.18 29.40
N VAL A 196 24.56 6.47 28.65
CA VAL A 196 24.22 5.21 27.97
C VAL A 196 23.56 4.24 28.94
N GLY A 197 22.47 3.63 28.49
CA GLY A 197 21.73 2.65 29.29
C GLY A 197 20.24 2.60 28.98
N THR A 198 19.56 1.73 29.70
CA THR A 198 18.11 1.56 29.61
C THR A 198 17.39 2.60 30.45
N TYR A 199 16.40 3.24 29.83
CA TYR A 199 15.43 4.13 30.44
C TYR A 199 14.03 3.57 30.26
N PHE A 200 13.11 4.00 31.12
CA PHE A 200 11.73 3.55 31.11
C PHE A 200 10.83 4.71 30.71
N PHE A 201 9.92 4.49 29.78
CA PHE A 201 8.97 5.51 29.38
C PHE A 201 7.58 5.24 29.97
N HIS A 202 6.87 6.32 30.25
CA HIS A 202 5.42 6.36 30.42
C HIS A 202 4.91 7.40 29.44
N MET A 203 3.98 7.00 28.57
CA MET A 203 3.38 7.89 27.60
C MET A 203 1.86 7.79 27.63
N VAL A 204 1.23 8.90 27.27
CA VAL A 204 -0.23 9.04 27.19
C VAL A 204 -0.56 9.46 25.77
N TYR A 205 -1.53 8.81 25.15
CA TYR A 205 -2.02 9.13 23.81
C TYR A 205 -3.17 10.15 23.87
N ASP A 206 -3.63 10.64 22.71
CA ASP A 206 -4.70 11.63 22.64
C ASP A 206 -6.06 11.15 23.19
N ASP A 207 -6.31 9.84 23.14
CA ASP A 207 -7.50 9.18 23.69
C ASP A 207 -7.38 8.84 25.19
N ASP A 208 -6.35 9.37 25.85
CA ASP A 208 -6.00 9.14 27.26
C ASP A 208 -5.63 7.67 27.60
N MET A 209 -5.42 6.81 26.59
CA MET A 209 -4.78 5.53 26.83
C MET A 209 -3.32 5.74 27.26
N GLU A 210 -2.81 4.83 28.10
CA GLU A 210 -1.46 4.89 28.62
C GLU A 210 -0.62 3.70 28.16
N LYS A 211 0.68 3.93 27.95
CA LYS A 211 1.65 2.89 27.64
C LYS A 211 2.94 3.09 28.42
N THR A 212 3.50 1.98 28.88
CA THR A 212 4.82 1.95 29.50
C THR A 212 5.72 0.97 28.76
N GLY A 213 7.02 1.20 28.86
CA GLY A 213 8.02 0.35 28.25
C GLY A 213 9.42 0.86 28.55
N TRP A 214 10.36 0.48 27.71
CA TRP A 214 11.75 0.84 27.85
C TRP A 214 12.37 1.25 26.52
N VAL A 215 13.41 2.06 26.60
CA VAL A 215 14.22 2.50 25.47
C VAL A 215 15.68 2.52 25.90
N TYR A 216 16.56 2.00 25.06
CA TYR A 216 18.00 1.98 25.28
C TYR A 216 18.68 3.15 24.57
N ILE A 217 19.48 3.92 25.28
CA ILE A 217 20.28 4.99 24.67
C ILE A 217 21.70 4.46 24.42
N ASN A 218 22.17 4.60 23.19
CA ASN A 218 23.57 4.44 22.79
C ASN A 218 24.06 5.72 22.07
N TYR A 219 25.36 6.00 21.99
CA TYR A 219 25.90 7.15 21.24
C TYR A 219 27.00 6.72 20.29
#